data_AF-A0A1V5ZPT8-F1
#
_entry.id   AF-A0A1V5ZPT8-F1
#
_cell.length_a   1.000
_cell.length_b   1.000
_cell.length_c   1.000
_cell.angle_alpha   90.00
_cell.angle_beta   90.00
_cell.angle_gamma   90.00
#
_symmetry.space_group_name_H-M   'P 1'
#
loop_
_entity.id
_entity.type
_entity.pdbx_description
1 polymer ?
#
loop_
_entity_poly.entity_id
_entity_poly.type
_entity_poly.pdbx_seq_one_letter_code
_entity_poly.pdbx_strand_id
1 'polypeptide(L)' 'MIDVTPKSMELSRIASQAAAQTIKQQLKNVEREKFFEKFQNKEGELLKAKVIRVHADSVILDIE' A
#
# COMPACT_ATOMS: atom_id res chain seq x y z
N MET A 1 19.92 15.70 18.64
CA MET A 1 19.22 14.51 18.09
C MET A 1 18.82 13.65 19.27
N ILE A 2 17.53 13.45 19.50
CA ILE A 2 17.05 12.58 20.58
C ILE A 2 17.04 11.16 20.02
N ASP A 3 17.85 10.28 20.61
CA ASP A 3 17.86 8.85 20.30
C ASP A 3 16.66 8.19 20.99
N VAL A 4 15.75 7.67 20.16
CA VAL A 4 14.47 7.07 20.57
C VAL A 4 14.54 5.54 20.66
N THR A 5 15.74 4.95 20.61
CA THR A 5 15.93 3.50 20.60
C THR A 5 15.96 2.94 22.02
N PRO A 6 15.00 2.08 22.44
CA PRO A 6 14.99 1.49 23.78
C PRO A 6 16.19 0.55 24.01
N LYS A 7 16.82 0.61 25.19
CA LYS A 7 18.01 -0.18 25.57
C LYS A 7 17.76 -1.69 25.76
N SER A 8 16.50 -2.10 25.94
CA SER A 8 16.10 -3.51 25.95
C SER A 8 15.01 -3.71 24.90
N MET A 9 15.08 -4.81 24.14
CA MET A 9 14.06 -5.22 23.16
C MET A 9 12.75 -5.71 23.82
N GLU A 10 12.37 -5.13 24.94
CA GLU A 10 11.09 -5.36 25.61
C GLU A 10 10.03 -4.49 24.91
N LEU A 11 9.72 -4.81 23.65
CA LEU A 11 8.61 -4.20 22.95
C LEU A 11 7.33 -4.56 23.72
N SER A 12 6.74 -3.59 24.40
CA SER A 12 5.41 -3.75 24.95
C SER A 12 4.45 -4.21 23.85
N ARG A 13 3.36 -4.90 24.21
CA ARG A 13 2.32 -5.32 23.24
C ARG A 13 1.93 -4.20 22.27
N ILE A 14 1.84 -2.97 22.79
CA ILE A 14 1.50 -1.77 22.02
C ILE A 14 2.60 -1.45 21.01
N ALA A 15 3.88 -1.50 21.41
CA ALA A 15 5.00 -1.21 20.52
C ALA A 15 5.11 -2.25 19.38
N SER A 16 4.89 -3.53 19.66
CA SER A 16 4.87 -4.58 18.64
C SER A 16 3.72 -4.40 17.65
N GLN A 17 2.52 -4.04 18.14
CA GLN A 17 1.37 -3.75 17.28
C GLN A 17 1.59 -2.50 16.42
N ALA A 18 2.18 -1.45 17.01
CA ALA A 18 2.53 -0.24 16.28
C ALA A 18 3.53 -0.53 15.16
N ALA A 19 4.57 -1.33 15.44
CA ALA A 19 5.54 -1.75 14.43
C ALA A 19 4.87 -2.51 13.27
N ALA A 20 4.01 -3.50 13.57
CA ALA A 20 3.27 -4.25 12.56
C ALA A 20 2.38 -3.35 11.69
N GLN A 21 1.71 -2.38 12.33
CA GLN A 21 0.87 -1.42 11.63
C GLN A 21 1.70 -0.51 10.71
N THR A 22 2.85 -0.01 11.17
CA THR A 22 3.76 0.82 10.38
C THR A 22 4.28 0.06 9.16
N ILE A 23 4.70 -1.20 9.35
CA ILE A 23 5.16 -2.07 8.25
C ILE A 23 4.05 -2.25 7.22
N LYS A 24 2.82 -2.54 7.66
CA LYS A 24 1.67 -2.71 6.76
C LYS A 24 1.34 -1.42 5.99
N GLN A 25 1.47 -0.26 6.63
CA GLN A 25 1.28 1.03 5.98
C GLN A 25 2.36 1.30 4.93
N GLN A 26 3.63 1.05 5.27
CA GLN A 26 4.75 1.21 4.34
C GLN A 26 4.62 0.26 3.13
N LEU A 27 4.22 -0.99 3.34
CA LEU A 27 3.99 -1.94 2.26
C LEU A 27 2.93 -1.42 1.27
N LYS A 28 1.79 -0.94 1.78
CA LYS A 28 0.74 -0.33 0.94
C LYS A 28 1.22 0.90 0.17
N ASN A 29 2.10 1.70 0.76
CA ASN A 29 2.67 2.85 0.08
C ASN A 29 3.59 2.42 -1.07
N VAL A 30 4.45 1.44 -0.84
CA VAL A 30 5.33 0.87 -1.88
C VAL A 30 4.52 0.24 -3.01
N GLU A 31 3.45 -0.50 -2.69
CA GLU A 31 2.56 -1.06 -3.71
C GLU A 31 1.92 0.03 -4.56
N ARG A 32 1.47 1.14 -3.94
CA ARG A 32 0.91 2.29 -4.65
C ARG A 32 1.94 2.97 -5.56
N GLU A 33 3.15 3.19 -5.07
CA GLU A 33 4.24 3.80 -5.84
C GLU A 33 4.59 2.94 -7.05
N LYS A 34 4.76 1.62 -6.86
CA LYS A 34 5.01 0.68 -7.97
C LYS A 34 3.87 0.67 -8.99
N PHE A 35 2.63 0.73 -8.53
CA PHE A 35 1.48 0.81 -9.43
C PHE A 35 1.54 2.10 -10.26
N PHE A 36 1.79 3.24 -9.62
CA PHE A 36 1.93 4.51 -10.31
C PHE A 36 3.05 4.46 -11.35
N GLU A 37 4.24 3.98 -10.99
CA GLU A 37 5.38 3.85 -11.91
C GLU A 37 5.06 2.98 -13.13
N LYS A 38 4.29 1.89 -12.96
CA LYS A 38 3.89 0.98 -14.05
C LYS A 38 2.94 1.65 -15.05
N PHE A 39 2.08 2.56 -14.61
CA PHE A 39 0.98 3.10 -15.41
C PHE A 39 1.14 4.57 -15.81
N GLN A 40 2.02 5.34 -15.17
CA GLN A 40 2.20 6.78 -15.42
C GLN A 40 2.52 7.12 -16.88
N ASN A 41 3.19 6.22 -17.61
CA ASN A 41 3.61 6.45 -18.99
C ASN A 41 2.68 5.79 -20.03
N LYS A 42 1.54 5.24 -19.61
CA LYS A 42 0.60 4.50 -20.48
C LYS A 42 -0.64 5.30 -20.85
N GLU A 43 -0.59 6.61 -20.72
CA GLU A 43 -1.71 7.47 -21.08
C GLU A 43 -2.02 7.34 -22.59
N GLY A 44 -3.29 7.08 -22.92
CA GLY A 44 -3.74 6.86 -24.29
C GLY A 44 -3.56 5.43 -24.82
N GLU A 45 -3.02 4.50 -24.04
CA GLU A 45 -2.92 3.09 -24.43
C GLU A 45 -4.18 2.29 -24.11
N LEU A 46 -4.53 1.34 -24.99
CA LEU A 46 -5.61 0.40 -24.73
C LEU A 46 -5.14 -0.68 -23.74
N LEU A 47 -5.79 -0.78 -22.59
CA LEU A 47 -5.51 -1.78 -21.57
C LEU A 47 -6.65 -2.81 -21.49
N LYS A 48 -6.28 -4.03 -21.11
CA LYS A 48 -7.25 -5.07 -20.74
C LYS A 48 -7.39 -5.06 -19.22
N ALA A 49 -8.62 -5.17 -18.75
CA ALA A 49 -8.92 -5.21 -17.33
C ALA A 49 -10.04 -6.22 -17.05
N LYS A 50 -10.05 -6.78 -15.85
CA LYS A 50 -11.09 -7.69 -15.38
C LYS A 50 -12.08 -6.93 -14.49
N VAL A 51 -13.37 -7.10 -14.74
CA VAL A 51 -14.39 -6.53 -13.86
C VAL A 51 -14.44 -7.32 -12.55
N ILE A 52 -14.20 -6.66 -11.42
CA ILE A 52 -14.28 -7.26 -10.09
C ILE A 52 -15.68 -7.04 -9.50
N ARG A 53 -16.22 -5.83 -9.68
CA ARG A 53 -17.49 -5.43 -9.07
C ARG A 53 -18.15 -4.33 -9.86
N VAL A 54 -19.48 -4.37 -9.91
CA VAL A 54 -20.33 -3.33 -10.50
C VAL A 54 -21.17 -2.70 -9.39
N HIS A 55 -21.13 -1.38 -9.32
CA HIS A 55 -21.99 -0.54 -8.50
C HIS A 55 -22.97 0.22 -9.40
N ALA A 56 -23.94 0.92 -8.80
CA ALA A 56 -24.96 1.64 -9.57
C ALA A 56 -24.37 2.75 -10.45
N ASP A 57 -23.26 3.36 -10.01
CA ASP A 57 -22.62 4.52 -10.64
C ASP A 57 -21.17 4.27 -11.10
N SER A 58 -20.61 3.10 -10.77
CA SER A 58 -19.18 2.84 -10.94
C SER A 58 -18.87 1.35 -11.10
N VAL A 59 -17.71 1.05 -11.68
CA VAL A 59 -17.22 -0.32 -11.85
C VAL A 59 -15.79 -0.39 -11.31
N ILE A 60 -15.53 -1.39 -10.47
CA ILE A 60 -14.19 -1.69 -9.98
C ILE A 60 -13.53 -2.67 -10.94
N LEU A 61 -12.40 -2.24 -11.50
CA LEU A 61 -11.61 -2.99 -12.46
C LEU A 61 -10.29 -3.44 -11.83
N ASP A 62 -9.86 -4.66 -12.16
CA ASP A 62 -8.52 -5.17 -11.91
C ASP A 62 -7.70 -5.06 -13.18
N ILE A 63 -6.48 -4.55 -13.09
CA ILE A 63 -5.58 -4.40 -14.23
C ILE A 63 -4.35 -5.27 -13.92
N GLU A 64 -4.26 -6.43 -14.57
CA GLU A 64 -3.07 -7.31 -14.51
C GLU A 64 -1.85 -6.67 -15.19
#